data_AF-A0A0S7XUR1-F1
#
_entry.id   AF-A0A0S7XUR1-F1
#
_cell.length_a   1.000
_cell.length_b   1.000
_cell.length_c   1.000
_cell.angle_alpha   90.00
_cell.angle_beta   90.00
_cell.angle_gamma   90.00
#
_symmetry.space_group_name_H-M   'P 1'
#
loop_
_entity.id
_entity.type
_entity.pdbx_description
1 polymer ?
#
loop_
_entity_poly.entity_id
_entity_poly.type
_entity_poly.pdbx_seq_one_letter_code
_entity_poly.pdbx_strand_id
1 'polypeptide(L)'
;MKRHLILISLFSLFPILVYSQSSINAEDIVDKINNGVEVNYENITIIGKLFFTAIEDVMQDKDKPWSGLPRLYICHVRIPVKFYNCLFKDDVVGHIHKGREEMYKTVFYDEVVFDGCQLNGGFSFCHSDFRKRVPQPFSSFFRI
;
A
#
# COMPACT_ATOMS: atom_id res chain seq x y z
N MET A 1 -57.23 -13.47 -14.61
CA MET A 1 -56.41 -12.88 -13.51
C MET A 1 -55.38 -13.83 -12.90
N LYS A 2 -55.56 -15.17 -12.93
CA LYS A 2 -54.60 -16.14 -12.35
C LYS A 2 -53.34 -16.43 -13.20
N ARG A 3 -53.39 -16.30 -14.53
CA ARG A 3 -52.23 -16.54 -15.43
C ARG A 3 -51.13 -15.47 -15.34
N HIS A 4 -51.49 -14.23 -15.00
CA HIS A 4 -50.51 -13.14 -14.83
C HIS A 4 -49.77 -13.22 -13.50
N LEU A 5 -50.34 -13.86 -12.47
CA LEU A 5 -49.69 -14.09 -11.18
C LEU A 5 -48.54 -15.10 -11.25
N ILE A 6 -48.56 -16.02 -12.23
CA ILE A 6 -47.52 -17.04 -12.39
C ILE A 6 -46.28 -16.48 -13.12
N LEU A 7 -46.46 -15.47 -14.00
CA LEU A 7 -45.36 -14.86 -14.76
C LEU A 7 -44.46 -13.93 -13.91
N ILE A 8 -44.98 -13.37 -12.81
CA ILE A 8 -44.19 -12.52 -11.90
C ILE A 8 -43.32 -13.37 -10.97
N SER A 9 -43.69 -14.63 -10.73
CA SER A 9 -42.97 -15.56 -9.86
C SER A 9 -41.61 -16.00 -10.42
N LEU A 10 -41.42 -15.97 -11.75
CA LEU A 10 -40.22 -16.51 -12.39
C LEU A 10 -39.07 -15.51 -12.54
N PHE A 11 -39.29 -14.22 -12.26
CA PHE A 11 -38.28 -13.16 -12.41
C PHE A 11 -37.45 -12.92 -11.12
N SER A 12 -37.76 -13.60 -10.01
CA SER A 12 -37.19 -13.28 -8.68
C SER A 12 -35.93 -14.07 -8.31
N LEU A 13 -35.32 -14.82 -9.24
CA LEU A 13 -34.09 -15.60 -9.01
C LEU A 13 -32.85 -14.94 -9.64
N PHE A 14 -32.80 -13.60 -9.68
CA PHE A 14 -31.53 -12.93 -9.96
C PHE A 14 -30.68 -13.02 -8.69
N PRO A 15 -29.56 -13.77 -8.68
CA PRO A 15 -28.67 -13.76 -7.53
C PRO A 15 -28.16 -12.33 -7.38
N ILE A 16 -28.55 -11.67 -6.29
CA ILE A 16 -27.95 -10.41 -5.90
C ILE A 16 -26.50 -10.76 -5.56
N LEU A 17 -25.57 -10.49 -6.49
CA LEU A 17 -24.15 -10.58 -6.22
C LEU A 17 -23.81 -9.46 -5.23
N VAL A 18 -23.92 -9.76 -3.94
CA VAL A 18 -23.47 -8.87 -2.87
C VAL A 18 -21.94 -8.89 -2.92
N TYR A 19 -21.35 -7.92 -3.59
CA TYR A 19 -19.92 -7.65 -3.49
C TYR A 19 -19.64 -7.12 -2.09
N SER A 20 -19.29 -8.02 -1.17
CA SER A 20 -18.69 -7.62 0.10
C SER A 20 -17.30 -7.07 -0.21
N GLN A 21 -17.12 -5.75 -0.07
CA GLN A 21 -15.81 -5.13 -0.20
C GLN A 21 -14.97 -5.58 1.00
N SER A 22 -14.00 -6.48 0.75
CA SER A 22 -13.10 -6.96 1.79
C SER A 22 -12.17 -5.83 2.26
N SER A 23 -11.83 -5.84 3.55
CA SER A 23 -10.94 -4.86 4.15
C SER A 23 -9.79 -5.52 4.89
N ILE A 24 -8.64 -4.86 4.92
CA ILE A 24 -7.47 -5.26 5.71
C ILE A 24 -6.90 -4.05 6.45
N ASN A 25 -6.29 -4.28 7.61
CA ASN A 25 -5.55 -3.22 8.29
C ASN A 25 -4.16 -3.08 7.67
N ALA A 26 -3.66 -1.85 7.61
CA ALA A 26 -2.31 -1.56 7.14
C ALA A 26 -1.23 -2.23 8.01
N GLU A 27 -1.49 -2.43 9.30
CA GLU A 27 -0.60 -3.16 10.23
C GLU A 27 -0.40 -4.62 9.79
N ASP A 28 -1.47 -5.31 9.39
CA ASP A 28 -1.40 -6.69 8.87
C ASP A 28 -0.52 -6.79 7.61
N ILE A 29 -0.46 -5.72 6.81
CA ILE A 29 0.40 -5.64 5.63
C ILE A 29 1.87 -5.49 6.04
N VAL A 30 2.16 -4.66 7.04
CA VAL A 30 3.52 -4.51 7.60
C VAL A 30 3.98 -5.83 8.20
N ASP A 31 3.12 -6.52 8.94
CA ASP A 31 3.42 -7.84 9.49
C ASP A 31 3.73 -8.86 8.40
N LYS A 32 2.97 -8.88 7.30
CA LYS A 32 3.30 -9.74 6.16
C LYS A 32 4.69 -9.44 5.60
N ILE A 33 5.04 -8.16 5.45
CA ILE A 33 6.38 -7.76 4.97
C ILE A 33 7.47 -8.25 5.94
N ASN A 34 7.29 -8.04 7.25
CA ASN A 34 8.23 -8.48 8.29
C ASN A 34 8.39 -10.01 8.31
N ASN A 35 7.32 -10.75 8.04
CA ASN A 35 7.34 -12.21 7.93
C ASN A 35 7.85 -12.73 6.57
N GLY A 36 8.30 -11.85 5.67
CA GLY A 36 8.77 -12.25 4.33
C GLY A 36 7.67 -12.82 3.43
N VAL A 37 6.41 -12.51 3.73
CA VAL A 37 5.25 -12.94 2.95
C VAL A 37 4.95 -11.91 1.89
N GLU A 38 4.79 -12.35 0.65
CA GLU A 38 4.44 -11.48 -0.47
C GLU A 38 3.15 -10.70 -0.20
N VAL A 39 3.17 -9.42 -0.60
CA VAL A 39 2.00 -8.55 -0.55
C VAL A 39 1.41 -8.50 -1.95
N ASN A 40 0.23 -9.09 -2.10
CA ASN A 40 -0.53 -9.06 -3.34
C ASN A 40 -2.02 -8.96 -3.00
N TYR A 41 -2.60 -7.79 -3.24
CA TYR A 41 -4.00 -7.50 -2.94
C TYR A 41 -4.72 -6.92 -4.15
N GLU A 42 -5.97 -7.33 -4.32
CA GLU A 42 -6.83 -6.90 -5.42
C GLU A 42 -8.24 -6.58 -4.91
N ASN A 43 -8.81 -5.44 -5.35
CA ASN A 43 -10.19 -5.02 -5.08
C ASN A 43 -10.55 -4.92 -3.58
N ILE A 44 -9.59 -4.53 -2.72
CA ILE A 44 -9.80 -4.42 -1.27
C ILE A 44 -9.73 -2.99 -0.76
N THR A 45 -10.28 -2.75 0.44
CA THR A 45 -10.06 -1.52 1.21
C THR A 45 -8.96 -1.70 2.25
N ILE A 46 -7.99 -0.80 2.26
CA ILE A 46 -6.89 -0.78 3.22
C ILE A 46 -7.18 0.31 4.24
N ILE A 47 -7.28 -0.09 5.50
CA ILE A 47 -7.68 0.77 6.63
C ILE A 47 -6.44 1.06 7.48
N GLY A 48 -6.28 2.32 7.88
CA GLY A 48 -5.13 2.75 8.66
C GLY A 48 -3.94 3.17 7.79
N LYS A 49 -2.98 3.83 8.43
CA LYS A 49 -1.81 4.40 7.76
C LYS A 49 -0.79 3.31 7.44
N LEU A 50 -0.43 3.18 6.16
CA LEU A 50 0.59 2.25 5.72
C LEU A 50 1.96 2.93 5.77
N PHE A 51 2.64 2.78 6.91
CA PHE A 51 4.01 3.23 7.10
C PHE A 51 5.01 2.12 6.78
N PHE A 52 5.63 2.17 5.60
CA PHE A 52 6.73 1.25 5.27
C PHE A 52 7.99 1.50 6.13
N THR A 53 8.02 2.57 6.93
CA THR A 53 9.06 2.81 7.93
C THR A 53 8.84 2.05 9.24
N ALA A 54 7.72 1.32 9.37
CA ALA A 54 7.44 0.42 10.50
C ALA A 54 7.99 -1.00 10.30
N ILE A 55 8.70 -1.24 9.19
CA ILE A 55 9.34 -2.52 8.87
C ILE A 55 10.54 -2.74 9.80
N GLU A 56 10.68 -3.99 10.28
CA GLU A 56 11.68 -4.40 11.26
C GLU A 56 13.09 -4.58 10.69
N ASP A 57 13.21 -4.94 9.40
CA ASP A 57 14.50 -4.98 8.70
C ASP A 57 15.01 -3.55 8.46
N VAL A 58 15.70 -3.02 9.48
CA VAL A 58 16.22 -1.65 9.50
C VAL A 58 17.73 -1.63 9.71
N MET A 59 18.42 -0.84 8.88
CA MET A 59 19.86 -0.60 9.01
C MET A 59 20.16 0.90 9.06
N GLN A 60 20.99 1.31 10.02
CA GLN A 60 21.52 2.67 10.01
C GLN A 60 22.52 2.82 8.88
N ASP A 61 22.34 3.85 8.04
CA ASP A 61 23.33 4.25 7.05
C ASP A 61 24.52 4.92 7.77
N LYS A 62 25.62 4.18 7.88
CA LYS A 62 26.84 4.61 8.57
C LYS A 62 27.72 5.53 7.72
N ASP A 63 27.44 5.65 6.42
CA ASP A 63 28.25 6.44 5.50
C ASP A 63 27.91 7.94 5.56
N LYS A 64 26.91 8.34 6.36
CA LYS A 64 26.48 9.74 6.54
C LYS A 64 26.59 10.29 7.98
N PRO A 65 27.77 10.37 8.62
CA PRO A 65 27.92 11.13 9.84
C PRO A 65 28.51 12.52 9.52
N TRP A 66 27.79 13.36 8.75
CA TRP A 66 28.19 14.77 8.66
C TRP A 66 27.50 15.55 9.79
N SER A 67 28.27 16.31 10.56
CA SER A 67 27.75 17.21 11.60
C SER A 67 26.62 18.09 11.05
N GLY A 68 25.39 17.91 11.55
CA GLY A 68 24.21 18.70 11.19
C GLY A 68 23.17 17.98 10.33
N LEU A 69 23.43 16.76 9.86
CA LEU A 69 22.43 15.93 9.17
C LEU A 69 21.81 14.89 10.14
N PRO A 70 20.52 14.53 9.96
CA PRO A 70 19.91 13.47 10.73
C PRO A 70 20.57 12.12 10.44
N ARG A 71 20.65 11.27 11.46
CA ARG A 71 20.97 9.84 11.31
C ARG A 71 19.93 9.20 10.39
N LEU A 72 20.41 8.58 9.32
CA LEU A 72 19.56 7.94 8.33
C LEU A 72 19.41 6.45 8.67
N TYR A 73 18.17 6.00 8.74
CA TYR A 73 17.78 4.60 8.89
C TYR A 73 17.09 4.14 7.61
N ILE A 74 17.50 2.97 7.13
CA ILE A 74 17.01 2.37 5.91
C ILE A 74 16.16 1.16 6.28
N CYS A 75 14.86 1.21 5.97
CA CYS A 75 13.93 0.09 6.09
C CYS A 75 13.93 -0.70 4.78
N HIS A 76 14.23 -1.99 4.83
CA HIS A 76 14.42 -2.83 3.65
C HIS A 76 13.17 -3.67 3.35
N VAL A 77 12.47 -3.37 2.26
CA VAL A 77 11.39 -4.21 1.72
C VAL A 77 11.98 -5.16 0.68
N ARG A 78 12.09 -6.44 1.04
CA ARG A 78 12.73 -7.46 0.19
C ARG A 78 11.77 -8.30 -0.65
N ILE A 79 10.48 -8.19 -0.37
CA ILE A 79 9.43 -8.94 -1.05
C ILE A 79 8.68 -8.05 -2.05
N PRO A 80 8.02 -8.63 -3.07
CA PRO A 80 7.16 -7.86 -3.97
C PRO A 80 5.94 -7.29 -3.23
N VAL A 81 5.60 -6.05 -3.55
CA VAL A 81 4.46 -5.33 -2.97
C VAL A 81 3.53 -4.87 -4.09
N LYS A 82 2.36 -5.50 -4.20
CA LYS A 82 1.45 -5.32 -5.32
C LYS A 82 0.02 -5.04 -4.83
N PHE A 83 -0.54 -3.94 -5.31
CA PHE A 83 -1.90 -3.52 -5.06
C PHE A 83 -2.57 -3.21 -6.40
N TYR A 84 -3.72 -3.85 -6.63
CA TYR A 84 -4.53 -3.68 -7.82
C TYR A 84 -5.93 -3.24 -7.41
N ASN A 85 -6.42 -2.13 -7.97
CA ASN A 85 -7.77 -1.61 -7.71
C ASN A 85 -8.13 -1.48 -6.22
N CYS A 86 -7.13 -1.19 -5.37
CA CYS A 86 -7.32 -1.07 -3.93
C CYS A 86 -7.71 0.36 -3.54
N LEU A 87 -8.48 0.50 -2.46
CA LEU A 87 -8.81 1.78 -1.85
C LEU A 87 -8.02 1.94 -0.56
N PHE A 88 -7.11 2.91 -0.50
CA PHE A 88 -6.43 3.29 0.73
C PHE A 88 -7.20 4.40 1.42
N LYS A 89 -7.67 4.14 2.65
CA LYS A 89 -8.43 5.12 3.43
C LYS A 89 -7.56 6.22 4.04
N ASP A 90 -6.30 5.93 4.30
CA ASP A 90 -5.36 6.80 4.99
C ASP A 90 -4.01 6.88 4.24
N ASP A 91 -3.03 7.52 4.88
CA ASP A 91 -1.73 7.81 4.28
C ASP A 91 -0.93 6.54 3.95
N VAL A 92 -0.25 6.56 2.80
CA VAL A 92 0.78 5.58 2.41
C VAL A 92 2.12 6.29 2.34
N VAL A 93 3.05 5.89 3.20
CA VAL A 93 4.25 6.66 3.50
C VAL A 93 5.50 5.78 3.51
N GLY A 94 6.46 6.14 2.66
CA GLY A 94 7.76 5.46 2.52
C GLY A 94 8.93 6.16 3.22
N HIS A 95 8.68 7.26 3.95
CA HIS A 95 9.70 7.94 4.75
C HIS A 95 9.09 8.77 5.88
N ILE A 96 9.81 8.91 7.01
CA ILE A 96 9.40 9.78 8.12
C ILE A 96 10.62 10.48 8.73
N HIS A 97 10.41 11.67 9.30
CA HIS A 97 11.37 12.33 10.18
C HIS A 97 10.94 12.14 11.64
N LYS A 98 11.84 11.61 12.47
CA LYS A 98 11.65 11.56 13.92
C LYS A 98 12.46 12.71 14.53
N GLY A 99 11.76 13.83 14.74
CA GLY A 99 12.39 15.08 15.17
C GLY A 99 13.39 15.60 14.14
N ARG A 100 14.48 16.21 14.63
CA ARG A 100 15.58 16.74 13.79
C ARG A 100 16.76 15.79 13.65
N GLU A 101 16.78 14.72 14.43
CA GLU A 101 17.94 13.85 14.57
C GLU A 101 17.88 12.60 13.72
N GLU A 102 16.69 12.14 13.35
CA GLU A 102 16.54 10.84 12.69
C GLU A 102 15.59 10.93 11.50
N MET A 103 16.00 10.28 10.41
CA MET A 103 15.21 10.12 9.21
C MET A 103 15.14 8.63 8.88
N TYR A 104 13.94 8.14 8.58
CA TYR A 104 13.71 6.78 8.13
C TYR A 104 13.26 6.85 6.67
N LYS A 105 13.86 6.02 5.82
CA LYS A 105 13.43 5.85 4.43
C LYS A 105 13.31 4.38 4.09
N THR A 106 12.39 4.06 3.20
CA THR A 106 12.20 2.69 2.71
C THR A 106 12.96 2.45 1.40
N VAL A 107 13.60 1.30 1.28
CA VAL A 107 14.19 0.80 0.03
C VAL A 107 13.48 -0.47 -0.39
N PHE A 108 12.92 -0.46 -1.60
CA PHE A 108 12.26 -1.62 -2.21
C PHE A 108 13.23 -2.36 -3.12
N TYR A 109 13.50 -3.61 -2.80
CA TYR A 109 14.43 -4.47 -3.55
C TYR A 109 13.75 -5.27 -4.66
N ASP A 110 12.42 -5.42 -4.57
CA ASP A 110 11.62 -6.13 -5.55
C ASP A 110 10.55 -5.23 -6.19
N GLU A 111 9.69 -5.82 -7.01
CA GLU A 111 8.63 -5.15 -7.75
C GLU A 111 7.61 -4.50 -6.81
N VAL A 112 7.29 -3.24 -7.11
CA VAL A 112 6.26 -2.45 -6.42
C VAL A 112 5.22 -2.01 -7.42
N VAL A 113 3.95 -2.33 -7.15
CA VAL A 113 2.83 -2.00 -8.04
C VAL A 113 1.69 -1.39 -7.23
N PHE A 114 1.20 -0.25 -7.68
CA PHE A 114 -0.05 0.36 -7.27
C PHE A 114 -0.81 0.71 -8.55
N ASP A 115 -1.61 -0.23 -9.04
CA ASP A 115 -2.35 -0.08 -10.29
C ASP A 115 -3.85 0.03 -10.02
N GLY A 116 -4.51 0.97 -10.68
CA GLY A 116 -5.94 1.27 -10.46
C GLY A 116 -6.32 1.67 -9.02
N CYS A 117 -5.35 1.95 -8.15
CA CYS A 117 -5.60 2.23 -6.73
C CYS A 117 -6.13 3.66 -6.51
N GLN A 118 -7.05 3.78 -5.54
CA GLN A 118 -7.59 5.05 -5.08
C GLN A 118 -6.98 5.41 -3.72
N LEU A 119 -6.60 6.67 -3.55
CA LEU A 119 -5.96 7.18 -2.34
C LEU A 119 -6.84 8.28 -1.76
N ASN A 120 -7.37 8.07 -0.56
CA ASN A 120 -8.12 9.09 0.17
C ASN A 120 -7.21 9.92 1.10
N GLY A 121 -6.04 9.37 1.46
CA GLY A 121 -5.00 10.05 2.24
C GLY A 121 -3.80 10.49 1.37
N GLY A 122 -2.74 10.94 2.04
CA GLY A 122 -1.49 11.31 1.38
C GLY A 122 -0.72 10.11 0.84
N PHE A 123 0.01 10.30 -0.25
CA PHE A 123 0.89 9.27 -0.83
C PHE A 123 2.28 9.86 -1.00
N SER A 124 3.27 9.34 -0.26
CA SER A 124 4.59 9.97 -0.18
C SER A 124 5.75 8.97 -0.18
N PHE A 125 6.46 8.91 -1.31
CA PHE A 125 7.66 8.09 -1.53
C PHE A 125 8.88 8.94 -1.93
N CYS A 126 8.86 10.26 -1.72
CA CYS A 126 9.87 11.21 -2.21
C CYS A 126 11.33 10.91 -1.80
N HIS A 127 11.55 10.02 -0.83
CA HIS A 127 12.87 9.58 -0.39
C HIS A 127 13.05 8.05 -0.41
N SER A 128 12.10 7.32 -0.99
CA SER A 128 12.20 5.87 -1.13
C SER A 128 13.00 5.51 -2.38
N ASP A 129 13.81 4.45 -2.29
CA ASP A 129 14.56 3.93 -3.44
C ASP A 129 13.91 2.65 -3.97
N PHE A 130 13.86 2.46 -5.28
CA PHE A 130 13.34 1.28 -5.94
C PHE A 130 14.43 0.63 -6.80
N ARG A 131 14.83 -0.61 -6.46
CA ARG A 131 15.97 -1.28 -7.10
C ARG A 131 15.61 -2.02 -8.37
N LYS A 132 14.38 -2.51 -8.50
CA LYS A 132 13.83 -3.03 -9.76
C LYS A 132 13.04 -1.92 -10.45
N ARG A 133 13.02 -1.97 -11.80
CA ARG A 133 12.20 -1.05 -12.61
C ARG A 133 10.76 -1.11 -12.12
N VAL A 134 10.27 0.02 -11.64
CA VAL A 134 8.85 0.21 -11.34
C VAL A 134 8.16 0.52 -12.68
N PRO A 135 7.06 -0.17 -13.04
CA PRO A 135 6.23 0.24 -14.17
C PRO A 135 5.84 1.72 -14.03
N GLN A 136 5.68 2.42 -15.14
CA GLN A 136 5.62 3.88 -15.20
C GLN A 136 4.39 4.63 -14.61
N PRO A 137 3.34 4.07 -13.94
CA PRO A 137 2.28 4.93 -13.39
C PRO A 137 2.74 5.82 -12.22
N PHE A 138 3.91 5.55 -11.62
CA PHE A 138 4.43 6.36 -10.52
C PHE A 138 4.73 7.82 -10.91
N SER A 139 5.08 8.11 -12.18
CA SER A 139 5.37 9.49 -12.60
C SER A 139 4.13 10.37 -12.75
N SER A 140 2.93 9.79 -12.93
CA SER A 140 1.68 10.56 -12.99
C SER A 140 1.17 11.01 -11.61
N PHE A 141 1.64 10.40 -10.52
CA PHE A 141 1.34 10.86 -9.16
C PHE A 141 2.15 12.08 -8.72
N PHE A 142 3.13 12.53 -9.53
CA PHE A 142 3.93 13.73 -9.28
C PHE A 142 3.55 14.95 -10.13
N ARG A 143 2.35 14.98 -10.74
CA ARG A 143 1.79 16.24 -11.28
C ARG A 143 0.88 16.91 -10.24
N ILE A 144 1.49 17.75 -9.41
CA ILE A 144 0.91 19.04 -8.98
C ILE A 144 1.99 20.09 -9.22
#